data_AF-A0A935ST59-F1
#
_entry.id   AF-A0A935ST59-F1
#
_cell.length_a   1.000
_cell.length_b   1.000
_cell.length_c   1.000
_cell.angle_alpha   90.00
_cell.angle_beta   90.00
_cell.angle_gamma   90.00
#
_symmetry.space_group_name_H-M   'P 1'
#
loop_
_entity.id
_entity.type
_entity.pdbx_description
1 polymer ?
#
loop_
_entity_poly.entity_id
_entity_poly.type
_entity_poly.pdbx_seq_one_letter_code
_entity_poly.pdbx_strand_id
1 'polypeptide(L)'
;MTSEIQKFEWKAFLDKLSRDAADWESRVLVMNDREGVQILSEGLPFNGVTLDEKGGKTVVELLIGSGTENHQTHNIKEPVKVAF
;
A
#
# COMPACT_ATOMS: atom_id res chain seq x y z
N MET A 1 11.11 -14.52 -3.53
CA MET A 1 12.14 -13.58 -4.01
C MET A 1 11.40 -12.29 -4.33
N THR A 2 11.71 -11.20 -3.63
CA THR A 2 11.04 -9.90 -3.83
C THR A 2 11.89 -9.04 -4.76
N SER A 3 11.27 -8.42 -5.76
CA SER A 3 11.94 -7.50 -6.68
C SER A 3 11.74 -6.06 -6.22
N GLU A 4 12.82 -5.31 -6.05
CA GLU A 4 12.77 -3.91 -5.65
C GLU A 4 12.54 -3.00 -6.86
N ILE A 5 11.70 -1.99 -6.65
CA ILE A 5 11.36 -0.98 -7.65
C ILE A 5 12.21 0.27 -7.42
N GLN A 6 12.79 0.80 -8.49
CA GLN A 6 13.56 2.05 -8.42
C GLN A 6 12.65 3.21 -7.99
N LYS A 7 13.18 4.11 -7.15
CA LYS A 7 12.38 5.20 -6.55
C LYS A 7 11.63 6.06 -7.58
N PHE A 8 12.26 6.35 -8.71
CA PHE A 8 11.65 7.15 -9.78
C PHE A 8 10.48 6.42 -10.49
N GLU A 9 10.36 5.10 -10.32
CA GLU A 9 9.29 4.29 -10.92
C GLU A 9 8.14 4.02 -9.94
N TRP A 10 8.29 4.36 -8.65
CA TRP A 10 7.29 4.05 -7.62
C TRP A 10 5.91 4.56 -7.99
N LYS A 11 5.81 5.81 -8.44
CA LYS A 11 4.52 6.39 -8.85
C LYS A 11 3.87 5.59 -9.98
N ALA A 12 4.63 5.33 -11.05
CA ALA A 12 4.11 4.62 -12.21
C ALA A 12 3.67 3.18 -11.85
N PHE A 13 4.43 2.51 -10.99
CA PHE A 13 4.09 1.18 -10.50
C PHE A 13 2.83 1.18 -9.63
N LEU A 14 2.76 2.04 -8.61
CA LEU A 14 1.62 2.12 -7.69
C LEU A 14 0.34 2.55 -8.41
N ASP A 15 0.44 3.48 -9.37
CA ASP A 15 -0.68 3.88 -10.22
C ASP A 15 -1.17 2.71 -11.09
N LYS A 16 -0.24 1.85 -11.59
CA LYS A 16 -0.59 0.65 -12.35
C LYS A 16 -1.24 -0.41 -11.46
N LEU A 17 -0.64 -0.71 -10.30
CA LEU A 17 -1.18 -1.66 -9.34
C LEU A 17 -2.61 -1.30 -8.92
N SER A 18 -2.86 -0.01 -8.66
CA SER A 18 -4.19 0.52 -8.34
C SER A 18 -5.24 0.23 -9.40
N ARG A 19 -4.86 0.27 -10.67
CA ARG A 19 -5.78 -0.02 -11.78
C ARG A 19 -5.96 -1.52 -12.01
N ASP A 20 -4.86 -2.27 -12.00
CA ASP A 20 -4.86 -3.67 -12.38
C ASP A 20 -5.48 -4.58 -11.30
N ALA A 21 -5.38 -4.18 -10.02
CA ALA A 21 -5.86 -4.95 -8.88
C ALA A 21 -7.12 -4.36 -8.22
N ALA A 22 -7.75 -3.36 -8.82
CA ALA A 22 -8.98 -2.76 -8.29
C ALA A 22 -10.04 -3.85 -8.00
N ASP A 23 -10.71 -3.73 -6.85
CA ASP A 23 -11.73 -4.66 -6.34
C ASP A 23 -11.23 -6.07 -6.00
N TRP A 24 -9.92 -6.35 -6.10
CA TRP A 24 -9.37 -7.64 -5.69
C TRP A 24 -9.45 -7.79 -4.17
N GLU A 25 -9.78 -8.98 -3.71
CA GLU A 25 -9.68 -9.31 -2.29
C GLU A 25 -8.21 -9.22 -1.85
N SER A 26 -7.97 -8.50 -0.75
CA SER A 26 -6.62 -8.17 -0.29
C SER A 26 -6.38 -8.55 1.16
N ARG A 27 -5.10 -8.71 1.49
CA ARG A 27 -4.60 -8.89 2.85
C ARG A 27 -3.45 -7.93 3.10
N VAL A 28 -3.56 -7.13 4.16
CA VAL A 28 -2.56 -6.15 4.57
C VAL A 28 -1.82 -6.69 5.78
N LEU A 29 -0.50 -6.77 5.64
CA LEU A 29 0.40 -7.29 6.66
C LEU A 29 1.41 -6.21 7.06
N VAL A 30 1.69 -6.10 8.36
CA VAL A 30 2.83 -5.34 8.88
C VAL A 30 3.81 -6.34 9.48
N MET A 31 5.09 -6.19 9.12
CA MET A 31 6.17 -7.01 9.64
C MET A 31 7.05 -6.14 10.54
N ASN A 32 7.22 -6.54 11.78
CA ASN A 32 8.10 -5.89 12.75
C ASN A 32 9.08 -6.93 13.32
N ASP A 33 10.37 -6.60 13.38
CA ASP A 33 11.41 -7.49 13.92
C ASP A 33 11.14 -7.96 15.35
N ARG A 34 10.35 -7.21 16.14
CA ARG A 34 10.01 -7.57 17.53
C ARG A 34 8.75 -8.42 17.67
N GLU A 35 7.77 -8.19 16.81
CA GLU A 35 6.41 -8.73 16.99
C GLU A 35 5.99 -9.69 15.87
N GLY A 36 6.87 -9.92 14.88
CA GLY A 36 6.60 -10.78 13.74
C GLY A 36 5.62 -10.16 12.75
N VAL A 37 4.88 -11.02 12.05
CA VAL A 37 3.88 -10.62 11.06
C VAL A 37 2.54 -10.38 11.75
N GLN A 38 2.00 -9.18 11.60
CA GLN A 38 0.67 -8.80 12.06
C GLN A 38 -0.26 -8.58 10.87
N ILE A 39 -1.48 -9.10 10.96
CA ILE A 39 -2.53 -8.84 9.97
C ILE A 39 -3.23 -7.55 10.39
N LEU A 40 -3.17 -6.51 9.54
CA LEU A 40 -3.97 -5.30 9.74
C LEU A 40 -5.39 -5.47 9.18
N SER A 41 -5.50 -6.16 8.06
CA SER A 41 -6.76 -6.31 7.32
C SER A 41 -6.71 -7.57 6.46
N GLU A 42 -7.83 -8.27 6.33
CA GLU A 42 -7.97 -9.46 5.49
C GLU A 42 -9.39 -9.51 4.92
N GLY A 43 -9.54 -9.95 3.67
CA GLY A 43 -10.85 -10.10 3.02
C GLY A 43 -11.48 -8.77 2.57
N LEU A 44 -10.74 -7.66 2.60
CA LEU A 44 -11.24 -6.36 2.13
C LEU A 44 -10.81 -6.11 0.68
N PRO A 45 -11.70 -5.55 -0.16
CA PRO A 45 -11.35 -5.19 -1.53
C PRO A 45 -10.28 -4.11 -1.56
N PHE A 46 -9.33 -4.23 -2.48
CA PHE A 46 -8.31 -3.23 -2.73
C PHE A 46 -8.85 -2.11 -3.62
N ASN A 47 -8.79 -0.88 -3.14
CA ASN A 47 -9.28 0.28 -3.90
C ASN A 47 -8.16 1.04 -4.59
N GLY A 48 -6.94 0.93 -4.06
CA GLY A 48 -5.78 1.58 -4.65
C GLY A 48 -4.68 1.90 -3.65
N VAL A 49 -3.56 2.33 -4.22
CA VAL A 49 -2.39 2.83 -3.51
C VAL A 49 -1.84 4.04 -4.23
N THR A 50 -1.66 5.14 -3.50
CA THR A 50 -1.20 6.41 -4.06
C THR A 50 0.09 6.87 -3.40
N LEU A 51 0.92 7.56 -4.18
CA LEU A 51 2.14 8.22 -3.71
C LEU A 51 1.91 9.73 -3.71
N ASP A 52 1.96 10.37 -2.55
CA ASP A 52 1.94 11.82 -2.39
C ASP A 52 3.33 12.33 -2.01
N GLU A 53 3.82 13.32 -2.75
CA GLU A 53 5.11 13.97 -2.52
C GLU A 53 4.87 15.47 -2.32
N LYS A 54 4.88 15.93 -1.06
CA LYS A 54 4.64 17.33 -0.69
C LYS A 54 5.73 17.83 0.24
N GLY A 55 6.32 18.98 -0.11
CA GLY A 55 7.29 19.67 0.76
C GLY A 55 8.50 18.82 1.16
N GLY A 56 8.95 17.93 0.26
CA GLY A 56 10.07 17.02 0.51
C GLY A 56 9.72 15.77 1.35
N LYS A 57 8.44 15.59 1.72
CA LYS A 57 7.95 14.38 2.39
C LYS A 57 7.24 13.49 1.38
N THR A 58 7.54 12.20 1.44
CA THR A 58 6.87 11.15 0.66
C THR A 58 5.92 10.38 1.57
N VAL A 59 4.68 10.20 1.14
CA VAL A 59 3.68 9.37 1.83
C VAL A 59 3.07 8.41 0.83
N VAL A 60 2.96 7.13 1.20
CA VAL A 60 2.16 6.15 0.47
C VAL A 60 0.86 5.92 1.23
N GLU A 61 -0.26 6.11 0.55
CA GLU A 61 -1.61 5.88 1.06
C GLU A 61 -2.16 4.61 0.43
N LEU A 62 -2.54 3.64 1.26
CA LEU A 62 -3.18 2.39 0.86
C LEU A 62 -4.66 2.42 1.27
N LEU A 63 -5.54 2.18 0.31
CA LEU A 63 -6.99 2.24 0.45
C LEU A 63 -7.59 0.86 0.22
N ILE A 64 -8.35 0.38 1.19
CA ILE A 64 -9.07 -0.90 1.12
C ILE A 64 -10.49 -0.76 1.68
N GLY A 65 -11.39 -1.67 1.32
CA GLY A 65 -12.77 -1.71 1.79
C GLY A 65 -13.75 -0.90 0.93
N SER A 66 -14.94 -1.43 0.68
CA SER A 66 -15.90 -0.91 -0.31
C SER A 66 -16.99 0.01 0.26
N GLY A 67 -17.08 0.18 1.57
CA GLY A 67 -18.14 0.96 2.22
C GLY A 67 -17.66 1.77 3.43
N THR A 68 -18.50 2.69 3.90
CA THR A 68 -18.17 3.58 5.03
C THR A 68 -17.86 2.85 6.34
N GLU A 69 -18.32 1.60 6.47
CA GLU A 69 -18.16 0.78 7.68
C GLU A 69 -16.88 -0.06 7.68
N ASN A 70 -16.32 -0.34 6.50
CA ASN A 70 -15.15 -1.21 6.35
C ASN A 70 -14.01 -0.57 5.54
N HIS A 71 -14.15 0.70 5.16
CA HIS A 71 -13.09 1.47 4.52
C HIS A 71 -11.93 1.70 5.50
N GLN A 72 -10.73 1.38 5.07
CA GLN A 72 -9.51 1.63 5.83
C GLN A 72 -8.49 2.36 4.96
N THR A 73 -7.82 3.33 5.57
CA THR A 73 -6.71 4.05 4.95
C THR A 73 -5.46 3.84 5.79
N HIS A 74 -4.42 3.26 5.18
CA HIS A 74 -3.13 3.05 5.82
C HIS A 74 -2.11 4.01 5.23
N ASN A 75 -1.44 4.76 6.10
CA ASN A 75 -0.47 5.78 5.71
C ASN A 75 0.95 5.32 6.04
N ILE A 76 1.79 5.11 5.02
CA ILE A 76 3.22 4.83 5.18
C ILE A 76 3.98 6.13 4.95
N LYS A 77 4.52 6.70 6.02
CA LYS A 77 5.28 7.96 5.99
C LYS A 77 6.76 7.67 5.71
N GLU A 78 7.35 8.46 4.83
CA GLU A 78 8.75 8.38 4.43
C GLU A 78 9.19 6.96 4.06
N PRO A 79 8.48 6.30 3.12
CA PRO A 79 8.81 4.94 2.70
C PRO A 79 10.22 4.91 2.10
N VAL A 80 10.97 3.87 2.47
CA VAL A 80 12.35 3.67 2.01
C VAL A 80 12.45 2.72 0.83
N LYS A 81 11.43 1.88 0.62
CA LYS A 81 11.45 0.80 -0.38
C LYS A 81 10.04 0.40 -0.82
N VAL A 82 9.88 0.11 -2.11
CA VAL A 82 8.72 -0.59 -2.69
C VAL A 82 9.23 -1.85 -3.40
N ALA A 83 8.57 -2.98 -3.17
CA ALA A 83 8.92 -4.26 -3.77
C ALA A 83 7.68 -5.13 -4.01
N PHE A 84 7.78 -6.08 -4.95
CA PHE A 84 6.73 -7.05 -5.30
C PHE A 84 7.28 -8.46 -5.51
#